data_AF-A0A453MGM7-F1
#
_entry.id   AF-A0A453MGM7-F1
#
_cell.length_a   1.000
_cell.length_b   1.000
_cell.length_c   1.000
_cell.angle_alpha   90.00
_cell.angle_beta   90.00
_cell.angle_gamma   90.00
#
_symmetry.space_group_name_H-M   'P 1'
#
loop_
_entity.id
_entity.type
_entity.pdbx_description
1 polymer ?
#
loop_
_entity_poly.entity_id
_entity_poly.type
_entity_poly.pdbx_seq_one_letter_code
_entity_poly.pdbx_strand_id
1 'polypeptide(L)'
;DFEGKTDDKIKTMELVEELRSKRADLQATLLLDAFNKDRAAIPQPIPPPQMATLPAPPPPDARTQELINEKLSKAEALGEQGMVEEAQKALEEAEALKKLAAARQEPVPDPSKYSVADVRITDQKLRLCDICGAFLSVYDK
;
A
#
# COMPACT_ATOMS: atom_id res chain seq x y z
N ASP A 1 -11.50 -59.06 1.04
CA ASP A 1 -12.34 -58.07 0.33
C ASP A 1 -12.67 -56.83 1.18
N PHE A 2 -11.70 -56.31 1.94
CA PHE A 2 -11.90 -55.11 2.77
C PHE A 2 -11.03 -53.92 2.31
N GLU A 3 -9.88 -54.20 1.67
CA GLU A 3 -8.96 -53.18 1.15
C GLU A 3 -9.57 -52.31 0.03
N GLY A 4 -10.25 -52.91 -0.97
CA GLY A 4 -10.87 -52.12 -2.05
C GLY A 4 -11.94 -51.14 -1.55
N LYS A 5 -12.68 -51.51 -0.50
CA LYS A 5 -13.72 -50.67 0.11
C LYS A 5 -13.14 -49.49 0.89
N THR A 6 -11.94 -49.66 1.45
CA THR A 6 -11.20 -48.56 2.09
C THR A 6 -10.56 -47.64 1.05
N ASP A 7 -10.03 -48.17 -0.04
CA ASP A 7 -9.46 -47.37 -1.14
C ASP A 7 -10.52 -46.48 -1.80
N ASP A 8 -11.71 -47.02 -2.08
CA ASP A 8 -12.85 -46.25 -2.60
C ASP A 8 -13.27 -45.13 -1.63
N LYS A 9 -13.22 -45.39 -0.32
CA LYS A 9 -13.56 -44.39 0.71
C LYS A 9 -12.52 -43.28 0.79
N ILE A 10 -11.23 -43.60 0.66
CA ILE A 10 -10.15 -42.61 0.65
C ILE A 10 -10.31 -41.71 -0.57
N LYS A 11 -10.46 -42.29 -1.76
CA LYS A 11 -10.63 -41.54 -3.01
C LYS A 11 -11.85 -40.62 -3.01
N THR A 12 -12.95 -41.07 -2.41
CA THR A 12 -14.15 -40.23 -2.27
C THR A 12 -13.95 -39.09 -1.29
N MET A 13 -13.22 -39.31 -0.18
CA MET A 13 -12.88 -38.25 0.76
C MET A 13 -11.95 -37.20 0.13
N GLU A 14 -10.91 -37.62 -0.59
CA GLU A 14 -10.00 -36.71 -1.30
C GLU A 14 -10.74 -35.83 -2.31
N LEU A 15 -11.67 -36.41 -3.08
CA LEU A 15 -12.48 -35.65 -4.03
C LEU A 15 -13.40 -34.64 -3.35
N VAL A 16 -13.92 -34.95 -2.16
CA VAL A 16 -14.70 -34.02 -1.35
C VAL A 16 -13.85 -32.87 -0.83
N GLU A 17 -12.62 -33.15 -0.37
CA GLU A 17 -11.68 -32.11 0.05
C GLU A 17 -11.29 -31.18 -1.10
N GLU A 18 -11.04 -31.73 -2.28
CA GLU A 18 -10.73 -30.96 -3.49
C GLU A 18 -11.91 -30.03 -3.87
N LEU A 19 -13.14 -30.56 -3.87
CA LEU A 19 -14.34 -29.75 -4.13
C LEU A 19 -14.56 -28.67 -3.07
N ARG A 20 -14.22 -28.95 -1.81
CA ARG A 20 -14.28 -27.96 -0.73
C ARG A 20 -13.25 -26.85 -0.95
N SER A 21 -12.02 -27.19 -1.33
CA SER A 21 -10.98 -26.20 -1.64
C SER A 21 -11.41 -25.33 -2.82
N LYS A 22 -11.84 -25.94 -3.94
CA LYS A 22 -12.34 -25.22 -5.11
C LYS A 22 -13.48 -24.27 -4.78
N ARG A 23 -14.42 -24.69 -3.92
CA ARG A 23 -15.51 -23.81 -3.45
C ARG A 23 -14.95 -22.63 -2.65
N ALA A 24 -13.98 -22.85 -1.76
CA ALA A 24 -13.37 -21.80 -0.97
C ALA A 24 -12.63 -20.77 -1.86
N ASP A 25 -11.87 -21.23 -2.85
CA ASP A 25 -11.14 -20.36 -3.78
C ASP A 25 -12.08 -19.48 -4.61
N LEU A 26 -13.18 -20.06 -5.11
CA LEU A 26 -14.22 -19.32 -5.83
C LEU A 26 -14.91 -18.30 -4.92
N GLN A 27 -15.23 -18.66 -3.69
CA GLN A 27 -15.82 -17.73 -2.72
C GLN A 27 -14.86 -16.57 -2.39
N ALA A 28 -13.58 -16.85 -2.18
CA ALA A 28 -12.56 -15.84 -1.92
C ALA A 28 -12.44 -14.86 -3.10
N THR A 29 -12.41 -15.37 -4.32
CA THR A 29 -12.34 -14.54 -5.54
C THR A 29 -13.56 -13.64 -5.68
N LEU A 30 -14.77 -14.17 -5.45
CA LEU A 30 -16.01 -13.39 -5.54
C LEU A 30 -16.09 -12.31 -4.47
N LEU A 31 -15.63 -12.60 -3.25
CA LEU A 31 -15.57 -11.61 -2.17
C LEU A 31 -14.61 -10.47 -2.50
N LEU A 32 -13.45 -10.78 -3.07
CA LEU A 32 -12.48 -9.77 -3.49
C LEU A 32 -13.03 -8.87 -4.61
N ASP A 33 -13.73 -9.45 -5.59
CA ASP A 33 -14.38 -8.70 -6.66
C ASP A 33 -15.49 -7.77 -6.13
N ALA A 34 -16.33 -8.26 -5.21
CA ALA A 34 -17.34 -7.44 -4.55
C ALA A 34 -16.73 -6.26 -3.79
N PHE A 35 -15.67 -6.52 -3.01
CA PHE A 35 -14.95 -5.46 -2.30
C PHE A 35 -14.36 -4.41 -3.25
N ASN A 36 -13.75 -4.84 -4.35
CA ASN A 36 -13.18 -3.93 -5.35
C ASN A 36 -14.26 -3.07 -6.03
N LYS A 37 -15.44 -3.64 -6.31
CA LYS A 37 -16.58 -2.91 -6.86
C LYS A 37 -17.11 -1.86 -5.89
N ASP A 38 -17.29 -2.22 -4.62
CA ASP A 38 -17.75 -1.28 -3.59
C ASP A 38 -16.73 -0.15 -3.41
N ARG A 39 -15.43 -0.47 -3.38
CA ARG A 39 -14.36 0.53 -3.34
C ARG A 39 -14.39 1.47 -4.53
N ALA A 40 -14.66 0.97 -5.74
CA ALA A 40 -14.77 1.80 -6.94
C ALA A 40 -16.04 2.68 -6.96
N ALA A 41 -17.11 2.22 -6.31
CA ALA A 41 -18.36 2.97 -6.19
C ALA A 41 -18.29 4.08 -5.12
N ILE A 42 -17.33 4.02 -4.19
CA ILE A 42 -17.08 5.13 -3.26
C ILE A 42 -16.58 6.33 -4.06
N PRO A 43 -17.29 7.48 -4.01
CA PRO A 43 -16.84 8.70 -4.66
C PRO A 43 -15.43 9.03 -4.20
N GLN A 44 -14.50 9.18 -5.14
CA GLN A 44 -13.18 9.69 -4.81
C GLN A 44 -13.35 11.08 -4.16
N PRO A 45 -12.66 11.36 -3.05
CA PRO A 45 -12.64 12.70 -2.48
C PRO A 45 -12.33 13.69 -3.60
N ILE A 46 -13.12 14.76 -3.69
CA ILE A 46 -12.90 15.83 -4.65
C ILE A 46 -11.44 16.24 -4.51
N PRO A 47 -10.63 16.23 -5.58
CA PRO A 47 -9.25 16.65 -5.48
C PRO A 47 -9.25 18.08 -4.90
N PRO A 48 -8.38 18.37 -3.92
CA PRO A 48 -8.30 19.72 -3.37
C PRO A 48 -8.11 20.71 -4.52
N PRO A 49 -8.62 21.96 -4.39
CA PRO A 49 -8.42 22.99 -5.41
C PRO A 49 -6.95 23.00 -5.79
N GLN A 50 -6.70 23.00 -7.09
CA GLN A 50 -5.37 22.95 -7.69
C GLN A 50 -4.58 24.17 -7.22
N MET A 51 -3.99 24.10 -6.04
CA MET A 51 -2.90 24.98 -5.66
C MET A 51 -1.82 24.70 -6.69
N ALA A 52 -1.37 25.75 -7.37
CA ALA A 52 -0.39 25.70 -8.44
C ALA A 52 0.61 24.57 -8.19
N THR A 53 0.62 23.58 -9.07
CA THR A 53 1.52 22.43 -8.97
C THR A 53 2.93 22.99 -8.88
N LEU A 54 3.50 22.96 -7.68
CA LEU A 54 4.94 23.04 -7.53
C LEU A 54 5.51 21.97 -8.47
N PRO A 55 6.55 22.28 -9.27
CA PRO A 55 7.17 21.29 -10.13
C PRO A 55 7.45 20.05 -9.29
N ALA A 56 6.93 18.90 -9.73
CA ALA A 56 7.18 17.64 -9.05
C ALA A 56 8.71 17.52 -8.84
N PRO A 57 9.18 17.15 -7.63
CA PRO A 57 10.60 16.91 -7.43
C PRO A 57 11.06 15.93 -8.51
N PRO A 58 12.22 16.19 -9.16
CA PRO A 58 12.67 15.38 -10.27
C PRO A 58 12.64 13.91 -9.84
N PRO A 59 12.07 13.00 -10.64
CA PRO A 59 12.06 11.59 -10.32
C PRO A 59 13.48 11.16 -9.99
N PRO A 60 13.68 10.30 -8.97
CA PRO A 60 15.02 9.81 -8.65
C PRO A 60 15.65 9.31 -9.95
N ASP A 61 16.89 9.75 -10.22
CA ASP A 61 17.59 9.44 -11.48
C ASP A 61 17.39 7.96 -11.81
N ALA A 62 16.94 7.63 -13.04
CA ALA A 62 16.57 6.27 -13.43
C ALA A 62 17.65 5.24 -13.06
N ARG A 63 18.93 5.64 -13.19
CA ARG A 63 20.10 4.87 -12.78
C ARG A 63 20.12 4.51 -11.29
N THR A 64 19.74 5.44 -10.42
CA THR A 64 19.66 5.22 -8.96
C THR A 64 18.54 4.24 -8.63
N GLN A 65 17.42 4.31 -9.35
CA GLN A 65 16.30 3.39 -9.17
C GLN A 65 16.64 1.97 -9.64
N GLU A 66 17.39 1.83 -10.74
CA GLU A 66 17.91 0.55 -11.20
C GLU A 66 18.88 -0.09 -10.18
N LEU A 67 19.80 0.71 -9.60
CA LEU A 67 20.71 0.25 -8.54
C LEU A 67 19.98 -0.22 -7.28
N ILE A 68 18.90 0.46 -6.90
CA ILE A 68 18.06 0.07 -5.77
C ILE A 68 17.35 -1.26 -6.05
N ASN A 69 16.80 -1.43 -7.26
CA ASN A 69 16.13 -2.67 -7.65
C ASN A 69 17.10 -3.87 -7.69
N GLU A 70 18.33 -3.67 -8.18
CA GLU A 70 19.37 -4.70 -8.16
C GLU A 70 19.73 -5.12 -6.73
N LYS A 71 19.87 -4.15 -5.81
CA LYS A 71 20.16 -4.41 -4.39
C LYS A 71 19.01 -5.13 -3.68
N LEU A 72 17.75 -4.77 -3.97
CA LEU A 72 16.56 -5.46 -3.48
C LEU A 72 16.50 -6.91 -3.96
N SER A 73 16.70 -7.15 -5.26
CA SER A 73 16.72 -8.49 -5.83
C SER A 73 17.81 -9.37 -5.21
N LYS A 74 18.99 -8.79 -4.94
CA LYS A 74 20.07 -9.51 -4.26
C LYS A 74 19.74 -9.84 -2.80
N ALA A 75 19.07 -8.94 -2.09
CA ALA A 75 18.63 -9.19 -0.71
C ALA A 75 17.59 -10.32 -0.65
N GLU A 76 16.66 -10.39 -1.61
CA GLU A 76 15.68 -11.48 -1.73
C GLU A 76 16.38 -12.83 -1.97
N ALA A 77 17.34 -12.89 -2.91
CA ALA A 77 18.08 -14.11 -3.20
C ALA A 77 18.93 -14.62 -2.02
N LEU A 78 19.52 -13.71 -1.23
CA LEU A 78 20.25 -14.06 -0.01
C LEU A 78 19.29 -14.56 1.10
N GLY A 79 18.10 -13.97 1.18
CA GLY A 79 17.04 -14.41 2.09
C GLY A 79 16.54 -15.82 1.79
N GLU A 80 16.35 -16.16 0.51
CA GLU A 80 15.95 -17.52 0.08
C GLU A 80 17.01 -18.57 0.43
N GLN A 81 18.29 -18.19 0.40
CA GLN A 81 19.42 -19.05 0.78
C GLN A 81 19.61 -19.16 2.31
N GLY A 82 18.79 -18.48 3.12
CA GLY A 82 18.88 -18.50 4.58
C GLY A 82 20.06 -17.69 5.15
N MET A 83 20.73 -16.88 4.33
CA MET A 83 21.82 -15.98 4.74
C MET A 83 21.25 -14.66 5.28
N VAL A 84 20.64 -14.75 6.47
CA VAL A 84 19.88 -13.66 7.09
C VAL A 84 20.75 -12.43 7.40
N GLU A 85 21.98 -12.64 7.88
CA GLU A 85 22.90 -11.55 8.25
C GLU A 85 23.34 -10.75 7.01
N GLU A 86 23.63 -11.45 5.91
CA GLU A 86 24.01 -10.86 4.63
C GLU A 86 22.83 -10.18 3.93
N ALA A 87 21.64 -10.77 3.98
CA ALA A 87 20.41 -10.18 3.43
C ALA A 87 20.03 -8.88 4.16
N GLN A 88 20.13 -8.88 5.49
CA GLN A 88 19.84 -7.70 6.31
C GLN A 88 20.84 -6.57 6.04
N LYS A 89 22.13 -6.89 5.89
CA LYS A 89 23.14 -5.92 5.50
C LYS A 89 22.90 -5.34 4.09
N ALA A 90 22.51 -6.17 3.12
CA ALA A 90 22.21 -5.71 1.76
C ALA A 90 20.98 -4.80 1.71
N LEU A 91 19.97 -5.07 2.55
CA LEU A 91 18.78 -4.22 2.69
C LEU A 91 19.12 -2.86 3.31
N GLU A 92 19.98 -2.84 4.34
CA GLU A 92 20.46 -1.60 4.96
C GLU A 92 21.27 -0.73 3.97
N GLU A 93 22.11 -1.34 3.12
CA GLU A 93 22.79 -0.63 2.04
C GLU A 93 21.82 -0.04 1.01
N ALA A 94 20.76 -0.77 0.65
CA ALA A 94 19.71 -0.29 -0.25
C ALA A 94 18.93 0.88 0.36
N GLU A 95 18.64 0.81 1.66
CA GLU A 95 17.97 1.87 2.39
C GLU A 95 18.84 3.12 2.52
N ALA A 96 20.15 2.97 2.75
CA ALA A 96 21.10 4.07 2.78
C ALA A 96 21.20 4.76 1.41
N LEU A 97 21.22 4.00 0.30
CA LEU A 97 21.20 4.56 -1.05
C LEU A 97 19.88 5.30 -1.33
N LYS A 98 18.75 4.75 -0.90
CA LYS A 98 17.44 5.41 -0.98
C LYS A 98 17.40 6.68 -0.15
N LYS A 99 18.00 6.68 1.05
CA LYS A 99 18.08 7.83 1.95
C LYS A 99 18.99 8.92 1.41
N LEU A 100 20.11 8.58 0.77
CA LEU A 100 20.98 9.56 0.10
C LEU A 100 20.34 10.13 -1.16
N ALA A 101 19.61 9.30 -1.93
CA ALA A 101 18.81 9.77 -3.05
C ALA A 101 17.67 10.70 -2.59
N ALA A 102 17.01 10.36 -1.48
CA ALA A 102 15.95 11.14 -0.86
C ALA A 102 16.43 12.36 -0.05
N ALA A 103 17.71 12.42 0.36
CA ALA A 103 18.32 13.58 1.02
C ALA A 103 18.91 14.58 0.03
N ARG A 104 19.24 14.12 -1.19
CA ARG A 104 19.63 14.98 -2.31
C ARG A 104 18.41 15.57 -3.03
N GLN A 105 17.26 14.93 -2.89
CA GLN A 105 15.97 15.60 -3.03
C GLN A 105 15.75 16.40 -1.74
N GLU A 106 15.60 17.73 -1.84
CA GLU A 106 15.15 18.58 -0.73
C GLU A 106 13.96 17.91 -0.01
N PRO A 107 13.81 18.07 1.32
CA PRO A 107 12.84 17.32 2.11
C PRO A 107 11.44 17.50 1.53
N VAL A 108 10.98 16.53 0.74
CA VAL A 108 9.60 16.45 0.31
C VAL A 108 8.83 16.09 1.58
N PRO A 109 7.98 17.01 2.10
CA PRO A 109 7.22 16.73 3.31
C PRO A 109 6.39 15.48 3.06
N ASP A 110 6.57 14.51 3.95
CA ASP A 110 5.79 13.29 4.04
C ASP A 110 4.30 13.66 4.01
N PRO A 111 3.53 13.30 2.95
CA PRO A 111 2.12 13.67 2.85
C PRO A 111 1.25 12.99 3.94
N SER A 112 1.81 12.05 4.70
CA SER A 112 1.15 11.43 5.86
C SER A 112 1.36 12.22 7.16
N LYS A 113 2.21 13.25 7.14
CA LYS A 113 2.41 14.17 8.27
C LYS A 113 1.80 15.51 7.91
N TYR A 114 0.55 15.70 8.30
CA TYR A 114 -0.10 17.02 8.31
C TYR A 114 0.86 18.04 8.92
N SER A 115 1.40 18.94 8.10
CA SER A 115 2.37 19.91 8.57
C SER A 115 1.66 20.97 9.41
N VAL A 116 2.37 21.58 10.37
CA VAL A 116 1.84 22.71 11.16
C VAL A 116 1.42 23.88 10.25
N ALA A 117 1.99 23.98 9.05
CA ALA A 117 1.59 24.96 8.04
C ALA A 117 0.23 24.61 7.40
N ASP A 118 -0.05 23.33 7.12
CA ASP A 118 -1.35 22.88 6.59
C ASP A 118 -2.49 23.12 7.59
N VAL A 119 -2.23 22.92 8.88
CA VAL A 119 -3.18 23.26 9.95
C VAL A 119 -3.43 24.78 10.00
N ARG A 120 -2.39 25.62 9.87
CA ARG A 120 -2.55 27.08 9.83
C ARG A 120 -3.29 27.58 8.57
N ILE A 121 -3.11 26.93 7.43
CA ILE A 121 -3.74 27.31 6.16
C ILE A 121 -5.24 26.94 6.15
N THR A 122 -5.63 25.83 6.78
CA THR A 122 -7.03 25.41 6.92
C THR A 122 -7.78 26.20 8.01
N ASP A 123 -7.11 26.52 9.12
CA ASP A 123 -7.67 27.33 10.20
C ASP A 123 -7.96 28.78 9.77
N GLN A 124 -7.14 29.37 8.87
CA GLN A 124 -7.36 30.72 8.36
C GLN A 124 -8.60 30.90 7.44
N LYS A 125 -9.30 29.82 7.06
CA LYS A 125 -10.47 29.88 6.17
C LYS A 125 -11.77 29.38 6.81
N LEU A 126 -11.75 29.02 8.09
CA LEU A 126 -12.92 28.54 8.81
C LEU A 126 -13.16 29.39 10.07
N ARG A 127 -14.43 29.70 10.35
CA ARG A 127 -14.89 30.29 11.61
C ARG A 127 -15.67 29.24 12.38
N LEU A 128 -15.51 29.17 13.70
CA LEU A 128 -16.40 28.38 14.55
C LEU A 128 -17.73 29.11 14.72
N CYS A 129 -18.84 28.40 14.53
CA CYS A 129 -20.16 28.92 14.83
C CYS A 129 -20.39 28.91 16.35
N ASP A 130 -20.64 30.07 16.95
CA ASP A 130 -20.89 30.18 18.39
C ASP A 130 -22.18 29.48 18.85
N ILE A 131 -23.06 29.11 17.92
CA ILE A 131 -24.36 28.52 18.22
C ILE A 131 -24.31 26.98 18.16
N CYS A 132 -23.65 26.42 17.14
CA CYS A 132 -23.64 24.98 16.89
C CYS A 132 -22.25 24.34 16.88
N GLY A 133 -21.18 25.11 17.06
CA GLY A 133 -19.79 24.60 17.09
C GLY A 133 -19.28 24.07 15.74
N ALA A 134 -20.02 24.24 14.66
CA ALA A 134 -19.59 23.85 13.33
C ALA A 134 -18.50 24.80 12.80
N PHE A 135 -17.50 24.26 12.10
CA PHE A 135 -16.54 25.04 11.34
C PHE A 135 -17.18 25.46 10.01
N LEU A 136 -17.46 26.76 9.86
CA LEU A 136 -18.06 27.35 8.66
C LEU A 136 -16.99 28.04 7.83
N SER A 137 -17.05 27.92 6.50
CA SER A 137 -16.18 28.71 5.64
C SER A 137 -16.48 30.21 5.78
N VAL A 138 -15.45 31.06 5.79
CA VAL A 138 -15.65 32.53 5.79
C VAL A 138 -16.21 33.06 4.45
N TYR A 139 -16.30 32.23 3.42
CA TYR A 139 -16.78 32.60 2.09
C TYR A 139 -18.24 32.21 1.83
N ASP A 140 -18.86 31.40 2.71
CA ASP A 140 -20.30 31.14 2.67
C ASP A 140 -21.06 32.37 3.21
N LYS A 141 -21.77 33.05 2.31
CA LYS A 141 -22.69 34.14 2.62
C LYS A 141 -24.11 33.62 2.71
#